data_AF-A0A839EVX4-F1
#
_entry.id   AF-A0A839EVX4-F1
#
_cell.length_a   1.000
_cell.length_b   1.000
_cell.length_c   1.000
_cell.angle_alpha   90.00
_cell.angle_beta   90.00
_cell.angle_gamma   90.00
#
_symmetry.space_group_name_H-M   'P 1'
#
loop_
_entity.id
_entity.type
_entity.pdbx_description
1 polymer ?
#
loop_
_entity_poly.entity_id
_entity_poly.type
_entity_poly.pdbx_seq_one_letter_code
_entity_poly.pdbx_strand_id
1 'polypeptide(L)'
;MKQQYNEAEIAARFICVDCSVDTCESNEYYMVQDAVWKEAGMTPDGGMLCLGCLEDRLKRQLKPHDFPDYPINHGVFPRFDRMMNRLGYRRAA
;
A
#
# COMPACT_ATOMS: atom_id res chain seq x y z
N MET A 1 -24.28 16.13 1.58
CA MET A 1 -23.70 15.91 2.92
C MET A 1 -22.21 15.82 2.75
N LYS A 2 -21.43 16.77 3.29
CA LYS A 2 -19.97 16.62 3.36
C LYS A 2 -19.68 15.89 4.66
N GLN A 3 -19.28 14.63 4.58
CA GLN A 3 -18.85 13.86 5.74
C GLN A 3 -17.55 14.53 6.22
N GLN A 4 -17.62 15.19 7.37
CA GLN A 4 -16.50 15.93 7.93
C GLN A 4 -15.73 14.95 8.81
N TYR A 5 -14.75 14.27 8.22
CA TYR A 5 -13.87 13.35 8.94
C TYR A 5 -12.99 14.14 9.90
N ASN A 6 -12.82 13.65 11.13
CA ASN A 6 -11.86 14.24 12.07
C ASN A 6 -10.45 13.69 11.79
N GLU A 7 -9.41 14.37 12.29
CA GLU A 7 -8.01 14.02 12.03
C GLU A 7 -7.66 12.58 12.43
N ALA A 8 -8.23 12.09 13.53
CA ALA A 8 -8.00 10.72 14.00
C ALA A 8 -8.62 9.67 13.06
N GLU A 9 -9.82 9.93 12.54
CA GLU A 9 -10.46 9.08 11.53
C GLU A 9 -9.68 9.06 10.22
N ILE A 10 -9.10 10.20 9.82
CA ILE A 10 -8.24 10.29 8.63
C ILE A 10 -6.97 9.48 8.85
N ALA A 11 -6.29 9.66 9.99
CA ALA A 11 -5.07 8.93 10.33
C ALA A 11 -5.30 7.42 10.38
N ALA A 12 -6.42 6.98 10.96
CA ALA A 12 -6.78 5.56 11.05
C ALA A 12 -6.88 4.87 9.66
N ARG A 13 -7.15 5.62 8.59
CA ARG A 13 -7.21 5.05 7.22
C ARG A 13 -5.85 4.59 6.70
N PHE A 14 -4.75 5.05 7.29
CA PHE A 14 -3.40 4.66 6.89
C PHE A 14 -2.84 3.51 7.72
N ILE A 15 -3.57 3.04 8.73
CA ILE A 15 -3.14 1.96 9.61
C ILE A 15 -3.36 0.61 8.93
N CYS A 16 -2.32 -0.22 8.91
CA CYS A 16 -2.40 -1.59 8.44
C CYS A 16 -3.39 -2.39 9.30
N VAL A 17 -4.38 -3.02 8.67
CA VAL A 17 -5.44 -3.74 9.39
C VAL A 17 -4.96 -5.05 10.05
N ASP A 18 -3.76 -5.53 9.69
CA ASP A 18 -3.20 -6.79 10.24
C ASP A 18 -2.20 -6.56 11.37
N CYS A 19 -1.32 -5.57 11.23
CA CYS A 19 -0.21 -5.35 12.16
C CYS A 19 -0.17 -3.95 12.78
N SER A 20 -1.16 -3.12 12.47
CA SER A 20 -1.31 -1.76 13.00
C SER A 20 -0.17 -0.79 12.68
N VAL A 21 0.74 -1.13 11.76
CA VAL A 21 1.77 -0.19 11.30
C VAL A 21 1.13 0.93 10.48
N ASP A 22 1.59 2.16 10.66
CA ASP A 22 1.19 3.27 9.82
C ASP A 22 1.89 3.15 8.45
N THR A 23 1.09 2.96 7.39
CA THR A 23 1.57 2.82 6.01
C THR A 23 2.05 4.13 5.40
N CYS A 24 1.61 5.28 5.93
CA CYS A 24 2.12 6.59 5.56
C CYS A 24 3.52 6.82 6.17
N GLU A 25 3.68 6.59 7.47
CA GLU A 25 4.99 6.76 8.14
C GLU A 25 6.04 5.76 7.68
N SER A 26 5.62 4.53 7.36
CA SER A 26 6.50 3.49 6.79
C SER A 26 6.76 3.66 5.29
N ASN A 27 6.24 4.73 4.65
CA ASN A 27 6.40 5.00 3.22
C ASN A 27 5.91 3.86 2.32
N GLU A 28 4.91 3.11 2.80
CA GLU A 28 4.22 2.03 2.12
C GLU A 28 2.80 2.45 1.74
N TYR A 29 2.64 3.67 1.23
CA TYR A 29 1.39 4.15 0.64
C TYR A 29 1.39 3.88 -0.88
N TYR A 30 0.51 2.98 -1.34
CA TYR A 30 0.47 2.47 -2.72
C TYR A 30 -0.93 2.05 -3.13
N MET A 31 -1.09 1.74 -4.42
CA MET A 31 -2.21 0.97 -4.93
C MET A 31 -1.70 -0.24 -5.72
N VAL A 32 -2.36 -1.38 -5.57
CA VAL A 32 -2.19 -2.55 -6.45
C VAL A 32 -3.41 -2.71 -7.34
N GLN A 33 -3.34 -3.60 -8.33
CA GLN A 33 -4.49 -3.96 -9.14
C GLN A 33 -5.62 -4.52 -8.26
N ASP A 34 -6.88 -4.23 -8.61
CA ASP A 34 -8.06 -4.73 -7.88
C ASP A 34 -8.05 -6.26 -7.70
N ALA A 35 -7.57 -6.99 -8.72
CA ALA A 35 -7.44 -8.44 -8.68
C ALA A 35 -6.47 -8.90 -7.59
N VAL A 36 -5.33 -8.21 -7.41
CA VAL A 36 -4.34 -8.50 -6.37
C VAL A 36 -4.89 -8.17 -5.00
N TRP A 37 -5.60 -7.05 -4.86
CA TRP A 37 -6.23 -6.67 -3.59
C TRP A 37 -7.30 -7.69 -3.17
N LYS A 38 -8.13 -8.12 -4.12
CA LYS A 38 -9.14 -9.16 -3.93
C LYS A 38 -8.53 -10.53 -3.61
N GLU A 39 -7.43 -10.90 -4.27
CA GLU A 39 -6.69 -12.15 -3.98
C GLU A 39 -6.20 -12.21 -2.53
N ALA A 40 -5.83 -11.07 -1.96
CA ALA A 40 -5.49 -10.93 -0.53
C ALA A 40 -6.71 -10.94 0.42
N GLY A 41 -7.92 -11.20 -0.09
CA GLY A 41 -9.14 -11.24 0.70
C GLY A 41 -9.65 -9.86 1.16
N MET A 42 -9.19 -8.77 0.53
CA MET A 42 -9.63 -7.42 0.87
C MET A 42 -10.86 -7.01 0.06
N THR A 43 -11.73 -6.22 0.69
CA THR A 43 -12.83 -5.51 0.02
C THR A 43 -12.37 -4.13 -0.45
N PRO A 44 -13.08 -3.51 -1.41
CA PRO A 44 -13.02 -2.06 -1.58
C PRO A 44 -13.24 -1.37 -0.22
N ASP A 45 -12.47 -0.32 0.06
CA ASP A 45 -12.49 0.42 1.33
C ASP A 45 -12.22 -0.42 2.60
N GLY A 46 -11.67 -1.63 2.46
CA GLY A 46 -11.35 -2.53 3.59
C GLY A 46 -10.17 -2.10 4.48
N GLY A 47 -9.70 -0.85 4.34
CA GLY A 47 -8.51 -0.33 5.02
C GLY A 47 -7.22 -0.50 4.22
N MET A 48 -6.08 -0.41 4.90
CA MET A 48 -4.74 -0.53 4.31
C MET A 48 -4.04 -1.80 4.77
N LEU A 49 -3.08 -2.26 3.96
CA LEU A 49 -2.11 -3.28 4.33
C LEU A 49 -0.72 -2.74 4.03
N CYS A 50 0.21 -2.94 4.96
CA CYS A 50 1.62 -2.78 4.65
C CYS A 50 2.04 -3.84 3.59
N LEU A 51 3.12 -3.59 2.86
CA LEU A 51 3.63 -4.51 1.83
C LEU A 51 3.88 -5.91 2.41
N GLY A 52 4.43 -5.98 3.62
CA GLY A 52 4.69 -7.25 4.30
C GLY A 52 3.42 -8.08 4.49
N CYS A 53 2.38 -7.49 5.09
CA CYS A 53 1.11 -8.18 5.32
C CYS A 53 0.40 -8.53 4.00
N LEU A 54 0.48 -7.68 2.98
CA LEU A 54 -0.07 -8.02 1.66
C LEU A 54 0.65 -9.23 1.05
N GLU A 55 1.98 -9.26 1.06
CA GLU A 55 2.78 -10.41 0.58
C GLU A 55 2.51 -11.68 1.40
N ASP A 56 2.35 -11.55 2.72
CA ASP A 56 2.03 -12.66 3.61
C ASP A 56 0.66 -13.26 3.34
N ARG A 57 -0.34 -12.44 2.99
CA ARG A 57 -1.67 -12.91 2.58
C ARG A 57 -1.63 -13.59 1.21
N LEU A 58 -0.91 -13.02 0.25
CA LEU A 58 -0.78 -13.55 -1.12
C LEU A 58 0.15 -14.78 -1.21
N LYS A 59 0.97 -15.04 -0.18
CA LYS A 59 2.01 -16.08 -0.17
C LYS A 59 3.01 -15.95 -1.32
N ARG A 60 3.26 -14.71 -1.77
CA ARG A 60 4.24 -14.37 -2.80
C ARG A 60 4.73 -12.94 -2.61
N GLN A 61 5.92 -12.64 -3.14
CA GLN A 61 6.35 -11.26 -3.27
C GLN A 61 5.57 -10.55 -4.38
N LEU A 62 5.28 -9.27 -4.16
CA LEU A 62 4.71 -8.39 -5.17
C LEU A 62 5.77 -8.11 -6.25
N LYS A 63 5.30 -7.84 -7.45
CA LYS A 63 6.11 -7.55 -8.63
C LYS A 63 5.63 -6.24 -9.26
N PRO A 64 6.44 -5.60 -10.12
CA PRO A 64 6.07 -4.31 -10.72
C PRO A 64 4.70 -4.34 -11.42
N HIS A 65 4.35 -5.45 -12.06
CA HIS A 65 3.06 -5.60 -12.74
C HIS A 65 1.86 -5.70 -11.80
N ASP A 66 2.04 -5.94 -10.50
CA ASP A 66 0.94 -5.90 -9.52
C ASP A 66 0.47 -4.46 -9.23
N PHE A 67 1.24 -3.46 -9.64
CA PHE A 67 0.95 -2.04 -9.41
C PHE A 67 0.45 -1.39 -10.70
N PRO A 68 -0.75 -0.78 -10.71
CA PRO A 68 -1.22 0.00 -11.85
C PRO A 68 -0.38 1.26 -12.04
N ASP A 69 -0.37 1.77 -13.28
CA ASP A 69 0.32 3.00 -13.70
C ASP A 69 -0.46 4.25 -13.22
N TYR A 70 -0.40 4.47 -11.90
CA TYR A 70 -1.04 5.60 -11.22
C TYR A 70 0.00 6.45 -10.51
N PRO A 71 -0.13 7.79 -10.45
CA PRO A 71 0.86 8.67 -9.83
C PRO A 71 1.27 8.27 -8.41
N ILE A 72 0.33 7.71 -7.62
CA ILE A 72 0.61 7.18 -6.29
C ILE A 72 1.73 6.14 -6.27
N ASN A 73 1.95 5.42 -7.37
CA ASN A 73 2.97 4.38 -7.56
C ASN A 73 4.30 4.94 -8.11
N HIS A 74 4.38 6.22 -8.50
CA HIS A 74 5.54 6.82 -9.19
C HIS A 74 6.32 7.87 -8.37
N GLY A 75 6.34 7.77 -7.04
CA GLY A 75 7.25 8.57 -6.22
C GLY A 75 6.75 9.97 -5.89
N VAL A 76 5.43 10.20 -5.96
CA VAL A 76 4.80 11.41 -5.41
C VAL A 76 4.88 11.48 -3.87
N PHE A 77 5.19 10.36 -3.22
CA PHE A 77 5.46 10.24 -1.78
C PHE A 77 6.87 9.68 -1.55
N PRO A 78 7.49 9.93 -0.39
CA PRO A 78 8.74 9.27 -0.03
C PRO A 78 8.58 7.74 -0.03
N ARG A 79 9.69 7.04 -0.28
CA ARG A 79 9.73 5.59 -0.52
C ARG A 79 10.94 4.99 0.17
N PHE A 80 10.75 3.88 0.87
CA PHE A 80 11.87 3.07 1.37
C PHE A 80 12.29 1.98 0.38
N ASP A 81 13.47 1.41 0.62
CA ASP A 81 14.14 0.44 -0.26
C ASP A 81 13.24 -0.74 -0.64
N ARG A 82 12.45 -1.27 0.31
CA ARG A 82 11.53 -2.38 0.06
C ARG A 82 10.51 -2.03 -1.00
N MET A 83 9.81 -0.89 -0.86
CA MET A 83 8.82 -0.44 -1.83
C MET A 83 9.46 -0.16 -3.20
N MET A 84 10.61 0.50 -3.23
CA MET A 84 11.32 0.79 -4.47
C MET A 84 11.69 -0.48 -5.23
N ASN A 85 12.12 -1.52 -4.51
CA ASN A 85 12.42 -2.83 -5.09
C ASN A 85 11.19 -3.46 -5.75
N ARG A 86 10.01 -3.40 -5.10
CA ARG A 86 8.77 -3.99 -5.64
C ARG A 86 8.23 -3.25 -6.86
N LEU A 87 8.43 -1.94 -6.90
CA LEU A 87 8.09 -1.10 -8.06
C LEU A 87 9.10 -1.24 -9.21
N GLY A 88 10.20 -1.99 -9.02
CA GLY A 88 11.20 -2.24 -10.06
C GLY A 88 12.25 -1.15 -10.21
N TYR A 89 12.32 -0.19 -9.29
CA TYR A 89 13.43 0.77 -9.24
C TYR A 89 14.69 0.05 -8.80
N ARG A 90 15.70 0.02 -9.67
CA ARG A 90 17.04 -0.45 -9.29
C ARG A 90 17.73 0.66 -8.51
N ARG A 91 18.37 0.32 -7.38
CA ARG A 91 19.43 1.19 -6.85
C ARG A 91 20.47 1.36 -7.95
N ALA A 92 20.86 2.59 -8.25
CA ALA A 92 22.08 2.81 -9.01
C ALA A 92 23.22 2.12 -8.25
N ALA A 93 24.01 1.32 -8.98
CA ALA A 93 25.18 0.64 -8.43
C ALA A 93 26.22 1.65 -7.95
#